data_AF-A0A6M0V6X8-F1
#
_entry.id   AF-A0A6M0V6X8-F1
#
_cell.length_a   1.000
_cell.length_b   1.000
_cell.length_c   1.000
_cell.angle_alpha   90.00
_cell.angle_beta   90.00
_cell.angle_gamma   90.00
#
_symmetry.space_group_name_H-M   'P 1'
#
loop_
_entity.id
_entity.type
_entity.pdbx_description
1 polymer ?
#
loop_
_entity_poly.entity_id
_entity_poly.type
_entity_poly.pdbx_seq_one_letter_code
_entity_poly.pdbx_strand_id
1 'polypeptide(L)' 'MYNLMKNLIINKFYEAMEEAVKKLNVFFAVDDLSEEQFVELKQLAKEKYEVKVDKVEEKPKDNIEITEDKKAEVVSQ' A
#
# COMPACT_ATOMS: atom_id res chain seq x y z
N MET A 1 -0.39 5.42 11.90
CA MET A 1 0.26 5.45 10.56
C MET A 1 -0.34 6.49 9.59
N TYR A 2 -1.65 6.74 9.63
CA TYR A 2 -2.37 7.62 8.68
C TYR A 2 -1.74 9.00 8.42
N ASN A 3 -1.46 9.82 9.45
CA ASN A 3 -0.92 11.17 9.26
C ASN A 3 0.43 11.20 8.54
N LEU A 4 1.27 10.18 8.75
CA LEU A 4 2.55 10.04 8.06
C LEU A 4 2.31 9.79 6.56
N MET A 5 1.49 8.79 6.22
CA MET A 5 1.14 8.47 4.84
C MET A 5 0.49 9.66 4.12
N LYS A 6 -0.39 10.37 4.81
CA LYS A 6 -1.03 11.59 4.32
C LYS A 6 0.00 12.65 3.94
N ASN A 7 0.96 12.92 4.83
CA ASN A 7 2.05 13.86 4.56
C ASN A 7 2.95 13.41 3.41
N LEU A 8 3.27 12.12 3.31
CA LEU A 8 4.07 11.58 2.20
C LEU A 8 3.39 11.79 0.84
N ILE A 9 2.07 11.57 0.78
CA ILE A 9 1.26 11.79 -0.42
C ILE A 9 1.17 13.29 -0.77
N ILE A 10 0.90 14.14 0.22
CA ILE A 10 0.77 15.60 0.01
C ILE A 10 2.07 16.20 -0.53
N ASN A 11 3.21 15.81 0.05
CA ASN A 11 4.53 16.32 -0.34
C ASN A 11 5.11 15.64 -1.59
N LYS A 12 4.33 14.77 -2.26
CA LYS A 12 4.77 14.04 -3.45
C LYS A 12 6.08 13.25 -3.25
N PHE A 13 6.22 12.57 -2.11
CA PHE A 13 7.41 11.74 -1.83
C PHE A 13 7.50 10.46 -2.69
N TYR A 14 6.42 10.08 -3.36
CA TYR A 14 6.39 8.93 -4.26
C TYR A 14 6.55 9.39 -5.70
N GLU A 15 7.16 8.57 -6.56
CA GLU A 15 7.35 8.92 -7.96
C GLU A 15 6.04 8.90 -8.76
N ALA A 16 5.14 7.97 -8.41
CA ALA A 16 3.87 7.76 -9.09
C ALA A 16 2.75 7.37 -8.11
N MET A 17 1.50 7.48 -8.58
CA MET A 17 0.32 7.05 -7.82
C MET A 17 0.42 5.57 -7.42
N GLU A 18 0.85 4.71 -8.34
CA GLU A 18 0.94 3.26 -8.11
C GLU A 18 1.87 2.93 -6.92
N GLU A 19 2.98 3.65 -6.79
CA GLU A 19 3.92 3.46 -5.70
C GLU A 19 3.30 3.87 -4.36
N ALA A 20 2.60 5.01 -4.32
CA ALA A 20 1.86 5.45 -3.14
C ALA A 20 0.83 4.39 -2.71
N VAL A 21 0.03 3.87 -3.65
CA VAL A 21 -0.99 2.84 -3.39
C VAL A 21 -0.36 1.52 -2.95
N LYS A 22 0.77 1.12 -3.54
CA LYS A 22 1.50 -0.10 -3.13
C LYS A 22 1.97 -0.03 -1.68
N LYS A 23 2.49 1.13 -1.25
CA LYS A 23 2.85 1.33 0.16
C LYS A 23 1.63 1.27 1.07
N LEU A 24 0.54 1.95 0.70
CA LEU A 24 -0.71 1.90 1.46
C LEU A 24 -1.23 0.46 1.64
N ASN A 25 -1.16 -0.38 0.60
CA ASN A 25 -1.57 -1.79 0.67
C ASN A 25 -0.73 -2.59 1.66
N VAL A 26 0.59 -2.37 1.73
CA VAL A 26 1.46 -3.04 2.71
C VAL A 26 1.09 -2.63 4.13
N PHE A 27 0.87 -1.34 4.37
CA PHE A 27 0.47 -0.85 5.69
C PHE A 27 -0.95 -1.28 6.10
N PHE A 28 -1.83 -1.50 5.13
CA PHE A 28 -3.14 -2.11 5.36
C PHE A 28 -3.03 -3.60 5.69
N ALA A 29 -2.16 -4.35 4.99
CA ALA A 29 -1.95 -5.78 5.20
C ALA A 29 -1.31 -6.14 6.54
N VAL A 30 -0.64 -5.19 7.21
CA VAL A 30 -0.06 -5.37 8.55
C VAL A 30 -0.95 -4.79 9.66
N ASP A 31 -2.22 -4.49 9.36
CA ASP A 31 -3.21 -3.92 10.29
C ASP A 31 -2.83 -2.54 10.89
N ASP A 32 -1.89 -1.81 10.29
CA ASP A 32 -1.47 -0.46 10.72
C ASP A 32 -2.37 0.67 10.18
N LEU A 33 -3.29 0.34 9.27
CA LEU A 33 -4.27 1.23 8.65
C LEU A 33 -5.66 0.57 8.65
N SER A 34 -6.67 1.29 9.13
CA SER A 34 -8.07 0.89 8.96
C SER A 34 -8.54 1.09 7.51
N GLU A 35 -9.59 0.38 7.10
CA GLU A 35 -10.17 0.47 5.75
C GLU A 35 -10.53 1.91 5.36
N GLU A 36 -11.21 2.64 6.24
CA GLU A 36 -11.59 4.04 6.02
C GLU A 36 -10.37 4.92 5.72
N GLN A 37 -9.31 4.75 6.53
CA GLN A 37 -8.07 5.50 6.42
C GLN A 37 -7.34 5.16 5.11
N PHE A 38 -7.35 3.89 4.71
CA PHE A 38 -6.79 3.43 3.45
C PHE A 38 -7.51 4.04 2.24
N VAL A 39 -8.84 4.04 2.24
CA VAL A 39 -9.67 4.63 1.16
C VAL A 39 -9.43 6.13 1.04
N GLU A 40 -9.40 6.86 2.16
CA GLU A 40 -9.08 8.30 2.16
C GLU A 40 -7.70 8.59 1.57
N LEU A 41 -6.68 7.83 1.99
CA LEU A 41 -5.31 8.02 1.50
C LEU A 41 -5.18 7.68 0.01
N LYS A 42 -5.89 6.66 -0.47
CA LYS A 42 -5.92 6.28 -1.89
C LYS A 42 -6.57 7.38 -2.75
N GLN A 43 -7.67 7.98 -2.27
CA GLN A 43 -8.30 9.13 -2.94
C GLN A 43 -7.37 10.36 -2.96
N LEU A 44 -6.66 10.61 -1.86
CA LEU A 44 -5.69 11.70 -1.80
C LEU A 44 -4.53 11.48 -2.77
N ALA A 45 -4.02 10.24 -2.87
CA ALA A 45 -3.00 9.89 -3.84
C ALA A 45 -3.51 10.11 -5.28
N LYS A 46 -4.75 9.73 -5.55
CA LYS A 46 -5.40 10.03 -6.83
C LYS A 46 -5.40 11.53 -7.12
N GLU A 47 -5.87 12.36 -6.20
CA GLU A 47 -5.90 13.80 -6.41
C GLU A 47 -4.50 14.41 -6.63
N LYS A 48 -3.47 13.96 -5.90
CA LYS A 48 -2.13 14.56 -5.97
C LYS A 48 -1.31 14.10 -7.17
N TYR A 49 -1.45 12.84 -7.58
CA TYR A 49 -0.64 12.22 -8.62
C TYR A 49 -1.37 12.09 -9.96
N GLU A 50 -2.71 12.14 -10.02
CA GLU A 50 -3.50 12.07 -11.26
C GLU A 50 -3.58 13.42 -12.00
N VAL A 51 -2.52 14.24 -11.93
CA VAL A 51 -2.41 15.44 -12.77
C VAL A 51 -1.85 15.00 -14.13
N LYS A 52 -2.77 14.61 -15.02
CA LYS A 52 -2.58 14.45 -16.48
C LYS A 52 -1.45 13.49 -16.91
N VAL A 53 -1.67 12.19 -16.80
CA VAL A 53 -1.07 11.24 -17.74
C VAL A 53 -2.19 10.58 -18.51
N ASP A 54 -2.41 11.10 -19.72
CA ASP A 54 -3.14 10.44 -20.78
C ASP A 54 -2.44 9.09 -21.06
N LYS A 55 -3.14 7.97 -20.86
CA LYS A 55 -2.82 6.58 -21.27
C LYS A 55 -1.37 6.08 -21.11
N VAL A 56 -1.13 5.15 -20.18
CA VAL A 56 -0.38 3.87 -20.38
C VAL A 56 -0.83 2.94 -19.23
N GLU A 57 -1.78 2.05 -19.48
CA GLU A 57 -1.57 0.59 -19.70
C GLU A 57 -1.48 -0.22 -18.39
N GLU A 58 -2.53 -1.02 -18.22
CA GLU A 58 -2.71 -2.13 -17.29
C GLU A 58 -1.46 -3.01 -17.16
N LYS A 59 -0.94 -3.18 -15.94
CA LYS A 59 -0.18 -4.39 -15.59
C LYS A 59 -0.66 -4.99 -14.27
N PRO A 60 -1.17 -6.24 -14.28
CA PRO A 60 -1.49 -6.98 -13.07
C PRO A 60 -0.26 -7.75 -12.61
N LYS A 61 0.47 -7.26 -11.61
CA LYS A 61 1.51 -8.01 -10.86
C LYS A 61 1.61 -7.37 -9.47
N ASP A 62 1.52 -8.09 -8.35
CA ASP A 62 2.08 -9.40 -8.06
C ASP A 62 1.21 -10.14 -7.02
N ASN A 63 1.08 -11.46 -7.20
CA ASN A 63 0.72 -12.40 -6.14
C ASN A 63 1.57 -12.12 -4.89
N ILE A 64 0.94 -11.70 -3.80
CA ILE A 64 1.53 -11.89 -2.48
C ILE A 64 1.25 -13.34 -2.11
N GLU A 65 2.18 -14.23 -2.47
CA GLU A 65 2.29 -15.54 -1.84
C GLU A 65 2.71 -15.29 -0.40
N ILE A 66 1.74 -15.29 0.50
CA ILE A 66 1.97 -15.27 1.94
C ILE A 66 2.52 -16.66 2.25
N THR A 67 3.86 -16.80 2.27
CA THR A 67 4.49 -18.04 2.72
C THR A 67 4.20 -18.17 4.22
N GLU A 68 3.18 -18.97 4.53
CA GLU A 68 2.96 -19.51 5.86
C GLU A 68 4.12 -20.47 6.18
N ASP A 69 5.15 -19.95 6.84
CA ASP A 69 6.08 -20.80 7.58
C ASP A 69 6.51 -20.10 8.88
N LYS A 70 5.92 -20.54 9.98
CA LYS A 70 6.73 -20.91 11.14
C LYS A 70 6.06 -22.02 11.95
N LYS A 71 6.26 -23.25 11.47
CA LYS A 71 6.19 -24.46 12.31
C LYS A 71 7.58 -24.73 12.90
N ALA A 72 7.72 -24.54 14.21
CA ALA A 72 8.68 -25.23 15.09
C ALA A 72 8.18 -25.01 16.53
N GLU A 73 8.10 -25.99 17.42
CA GLU A 73 8.98 -27.13 17.60
C GLU A 73 8.24 -28.23 18.41
N VAL A 74 8.54 -29.48 18.05
CA VAL A 74 8.17 -30.68 18.79
C VAL A 74 9.10 -30.78 19.99
N VAL A 75 8.57 -30.92 21.21
CA VAL A 75 9.30 -31.60 22.29
C VAL A 75 8.39 -32.66 22.89
N SER A 76 8.70 -33.90 22.50
CA SER A 76 8.37 -35.08 23.28
C SER A 76 9.34 -35.16 24.45
N GLN A 77 8.80 -35.38 25.64
CA GLN A 77 9.50 -36.13 26.69
C GLN A 77 8.48 -36.90 27.52
#